data_AF-K0JH37-F1
#
_entry.id   AF-K0JH37-F1
#
_cell.length_a   1.000
_cell.length_b   1.000
_cell.length_c   1.000
_cell.angle_alpha   90.00
_cell.angle_beta   90.00
_cell.angle_gamma   90.00
#
_symmetry.space_group_name_H-M   'P 1'
#
loop_
_entity.id
_entity.type
_entity.pdbx_description
1 polymer ?
#
loop_
_entity_poly.entity_id
_entity_poly.type
_entity_poly.pdbx_seq_one_letter_code
_entity_poly.pdbx_strand_id
1 'polypeptide(L)' 'MLTYLGIINIDNMDIDDISYNESYIEYVNLKIDINIAKKKLGIRKISNTDDARLIANYINNMEINNEKRN' A
#
# COMPACT_ATOMS: atom_id res chain seq x y z
N MET A 1 -6.60 4.94 -7.22
CA MET A 1 -5.19 5.29 -7.48
C MET A 1 -4.52 5.74 -6.19
N LEU A 2 -3.66 4.91 -5.62
CA LEU A 2 -2.84 5.19 -4.45
C LEU A 2 -1.73 6.19 -4.76
N THR A 3 -1.49 7.11 -3.82
CA THR A 3 -0.41 8.11 -3.89
C THR A 3 0.75 7.68 -3.01
N TYR A 4 1.98 8.16 -3.30
CA TYR A 4 3.15 7.84 -2.48
C TYR A 4 2.99 8.33 -1.02
N LEU A 5 2.32 9.46 -0.79
CA LEU A 5 1.99 9.94 0.56
C LEU A 5 1.03 9.00 1.28
N GLY A 6 0.01 8.48 0.57
CA GLY A 6 -0.90 7.47 1.10
C GLY A 6 -0.17 6.20 1.52
N ILE A 7 0.79 5.72 0.71
CA ILE A 7 1.63 4.56 1.05
C ILE A 7 2.41 4.81 2.35
N ILE A 8 3.07 5.97 2.47
CA ILE A 8 3.86 6.31 3.67
C ILE A 8 2.96 6.35 4.91
N ASN A 9 1.79 6.99 4.81
CA ASN A 9 0.86 7.10 5.93
C ASN A 9 0.38 5.73 6.39
N ILE A 10 0.00 4.84 5.47
CA ILE A 10 -0.52 3.50 5.81
C ILE A 10 0.60 2.58 6.32
N ASP A 11 1.82 2.64 5.74
CA ASP A 11 2.96 1.82 6.22
C ASP A 11 3.30 2.14 7.68
N ASN A 12 3.22 3.44 8.06
CA ASN A 12 3.52 3.92 9.41
C ASN A 12 2.36 3.81 10.41
N MET A 13 1.12 3.61 9.96
CA MET A 13 -0.04 3.55 10.84
C MET A 13 -0.01 2.31 11.73
N ASP A 14 -0.28 2.42 13.03
CA ASP A 14 -0.36 1.23 13.89
C ASP A 14 -1.62 0.42 13.59
N ILE A 15 -1.59 -0.89 13.80
CA ILE A 15 -2.75 -1.77 13.60
C ILE A 15 -3.86 -1.42 14.60
N ASP A 16 -3.47 -1.05 15.82
CA ASP A 16 -4.43 -0.64 16.84
C ASP A 16 -5.16 0.65 16.42
N ASP A 17 -4.45 1.62 15.84
CA ASP A 17 -5.04 2.85 15.30
C ASP A 17 -5.99 2.57 14.13
N ILE A 18 -5.67 1.59 13.28
CA ILE A 18 -6.54 1.16 12.18
C ILE A 18 -7.86 0.59 12.70
N SER A 19 -7.83 -0.15 13.81
CA SER A 19 -9.01 -0.85 14.35
C SER A 19 -10.13 0.09 14.81
N TYR A 20 -9.81 1.35 15.11
CA TYR A 20 -10.78 2.37 15.52
C TYR A 20 -11.45 3.10 14.32
N ASN A 21 -11.04 2.79 13.08
CA ASN A 21 -11.62 3.40 11.89
C ASN A 21 -12.85 2.61 11.39
N GLU A 22 -13.91 3.29 10.98
CA GLU A 22 -15.09 2.62 10.40
C GLU A 22 -14.74 1.80 9.13
N SER A 23 -13.71 2.23 8.38
CA SER A 23 -13.16 1.54 7.21
C SER A 23 -11.95 0.66 7.55
N TYR A 24 -11.80 0.17 8.79
CA TYR A 24 -10.60 -0.57 9.21
C TYR A 24 -10.21 -1.72 8.27
N ILE A 25 -11.18 -2.44 7.71
CA ILE A 25 -10.94 -3.56 6.77
C ILE A 25 -10.16 -3.07 5.54
N GLU A 26 -10.54 -1.92 4.98
CA GLU A 26 -9.86 -1.35 3.80
C GLU A 26 -8.42 -0.97 4.13
N TYR A 27 -8.19 -0.34 5.28
CA TYR A 27 -6.84 0.01 5.73
C TYR A 27 -5.97 -1.22 6.01
N VAL A 28 -6.52 -2.27 6.61
CA VAL A 28 -5.81 -3.55 6.81
C VAL A 28 -5.42 -4.15 5.47
N ASN A 29 -6.36 -4.23 4.52
CA ASN A 29 -6.09 -4.77 3.19
C ASN A 29 -5.01 -3.97 2.46
N LEU A 30 -5.10 -2.63 2.50
CA LEU A 30 -4.10 -1.75 1.91
C LEU A 30 -2.71 -1.94 2.56
N LYS A 31 -2.64 -2.11 3.88
CA LYS A 31 -1.38 -2.38 4.58
C LYS A 31 -0.78 -3.73 4.18
N ILE A 32 -1.63 -4.74 3.96
CA ILE A 32 -1.21 -6.04 3.40
C ILE A 32 -0.67 -5.89 1.98
N ASP A 33 -1.38 -5.16 1.11
CA ASP A 33 -0.96 -4.94 -0.27
C ASP A 33 0.38 -4.18 -0.36
N ILE A 34 0.58 -3.19 0.51
CA ILE A 34 1.86 -2.48 0.67
C ILE A 34 2.97 -3.46 1.06
N ASN A 35 2.73 -4.35 2.02
CA ASN A 35 3.72 -5.34 2.44
C ASN A 35 4.06 -6.35 1.33
N ILE A 36 3.06 -6.78 0.55
CA ILE A 36 3.26 -7.64 -0.62
C ILE A 36 4.10 -6.91 -1.68
N ALA A 37 3.77 -5.66 -1.98
CA ALA A 37 4.50 -4.81 -2.93
C ALA A 37 5.96 -4.61 -2.50
N LYS A 38 6.19 -4.29 -1.22
CA LYS A 38 7.53 -4.20 -0.61
C LYS A 38 8.33 -5.47 -0.83
N LYS A 39 7.73 -6.65 -0.55
CA LYS A 39 8.37 -7.95 -0.77
C LYS A 39 8.70 -8.21 -2.24
N LYS A 40 7.81 -7.85 -3.16
CA LYS A 40 7.99 -8.04 -4.62
C LYS A 40 9.06 -7.12 -5.21
N LEU A 41 9.17 -5.90 -4.71
CA LEU A 41 10.13 -4.89 -5.14
C LEU A 41 11.49 -5.00 -4.40
N GLY A 42 11.62 -5.88 -3.41
CA GLY A 42 12.83 -5.99 -2.59
C GLY A 42 13.04 -4.84 -1.60
N ILE A 43 11.99 -4.09 -1.28
CA ILE A 43 12.03 -2.94 -0.38
C ILE A 43 11.72 -3.43 1.04
N ARG A 44 12.73 -3.51 1.90
CA ARG A 44 12.53 -3.91 3.31
C ARG A 44 11.84 -2.84 4.14
N LYS A 45 12.19 -1.57 3.90
CA LYS A 45 11.65 -0.39 4.58
C LYS A 45 11.61 0.77 3.60
N ILE A 46 10.52 1.54 3.63
CA ILE A 46 10.40 2.78 2.86
C ILE A 46 11.34 3.80 3.49
N SER A 47 12.40 4.15 2.77
CA SER A 47 13.45 5.04 3.29
C SER A 47 13.45 6.41 2.63
N ASN A 48 12.79 6.51 1.47
CA ASN A 48 12.67 7.75 0.71
C ASN A 48 11.33 7.77 -0.07
N THR A 49 11.06 8.90 -0.73
CA THR A 49 9.86 9.11 -1.53
C THR A 49 9.81 8.24 -2.79
N ASP A 50 10.96 7.85 -3.34
CA ASP A 50 11.02 7.00 -4.53
C ASP A 50 10.60 5.56 -4.23
N ASP A 51 10.98 5.00 -3.09
CA ASP A 51 10.51 3.70 -2.61
C ASP A 51 8.98 3.69 -2.54
N ALA A 52 8.40 4.72 -1.92
CA ALA A 52 6.94 4.87 -1.79
C ALA A 52 6.25 5.03 -3.15
N ARG A 53 6.87 5.77 -4.08
CA ARG A 53 6.37 5.96 -5.45
C ARG A 53 6.38 4.66 -6.25
N LEU A 54 7.44 3.86 -6.12
CA LEU A 54 7.53 2.54 -6.76
C LEU A 54 6.45 1.59 -6.26
N ILE A 55 6.22 1.56 -4.94
CA ILE A 55 5.16 0.77 -4.32
C ILE A 55 3.78 1.20 -4.82
N ALA A 56 3.49 2.51 -4.80
CA ALA A 56 2.21 3.05 -5.29
C ALA A 56 1.95 2.66 -6.75
N ASN A 57 2.95 2.83 -7.61
CA ASN A 57 2.85 2.46 -9.02
C ASN A 57 2.63 0.95 -9.21
N TYR A 58 3.30 0.12 -8.42
CA TYR A 58 3.14 -1.33 -8.49
C TYR A 58 1.71 -1.76 -8.14
N ILE A 59 1.13 -1.25 -7.05
CA ILE A 59 -0.23 -1.58 -6.63
C ILE A 59 -1.25 -1.08 -7.66
N ASN A 60 -1.16 0.18 -8.07
CA ASN A 60 -2.05 0.77 -9.08
C ASN A 60 -2.04 -0.03 -10.39
N ASN A 61 -0.87 -0.52 -10.82
CA ASN A 61 -0.77 -1.33 -12.04
C ASN A 61 -1.35 -2.75 -11.86
N MET A 62 -1.31 -3.33 -10.65
CA MET A 62 -1.98 -4.60 -10.39
C MET A 62 -3.50 -4.45 -10.43
N GLU A 63 -4.05 -3.39 -9.85
CA GLU A 63 -5.49 -3.08 -9.92
C GLU A 63 -5.97 -2.94 -11.37
N ILE A 64 -5.28 -2.12 -12.17
CA ILE A 64 -5.61 -1.92 -13.60
C ILE A 64 -5.61 -3.25 -14.38
N ASN A 65 -4.67 -4.13 -14.10
CA ASN A 65 -4.60 -5.43 -14.78
C ASN A 65 -5.67 -6.41 -14.32
N ASN A 66 -6.18 -6.28 -13.10
CA ASN A 66 -7.30 -7.08 -12.61
C ASN A 66 -8.64 -6.60 -13.17
N GLU A 67 -8.84 -5.28 -13.28
CA GLU A 67 -10.04 -4.70 -13.90
C GLU A 67 -10.17 -5.07 -15.38
N LYS A 68 -9.06 -5.14 -16.13
CA LYS A 68 -9.06 -5.54 -17.55
C LYS A 68 -9.39 -7.02 -17.80
N ARG A 69 -9.39 -7.86 -16.77
CA ARG A 69 -9.64 -9.31 -16.89
C ARG A 69 -11.06 -9.71 -16.51
N ASN A 70 -11.85 -8.76 -16.01
CA ASN A 70 -13.27 -8.91 -15.68
C ASN A 70 -14.14 -8.23 -16.74
#